data_AF-A0A0J5NGR7-F1
#
_entry.id   AF-A0A0J5NGR7-F1
#
_cell.length_a   1.000
_cell.length_b   1.000
_cell.length_c   1.000
_cell.angle_alpha   90.00
_cell.angle_beta   90.00
_cell.angle_gamma   90.00
#
_symmetry.space_group_name_H-M   'P 1'
#
loop_
_entity.id
_entity.type
_entity.pdbx_description
1 polymer ?
#
loop_
_entity_poly.entity_id
_entity_poly.type
_entity_poly.pdbx_seq_one_letter_code
_entity_poly.pdbx_strand_id
1 'polypeptide(L)'
;MTDSEIKLICQQCMERCAMGNTWPPDLAEFVSLVSESGANPFGLTSEGVMDAYRKWRNESYRYSGSDKYPWPQPVLYHICIEMRRTGVERQMTEGELKKLAEKLLTKWTKHVGNGFTVPPIRRQLAAPHHPAGPTPAQILMEEYKRRKAAGLSN
;
A
#
# COMPACT_ATOMS: atom_id res chain seq x y z
N MET A 1 -4.19 8.27 -22.56
CA MET A 1 -2.75 8.51 -22.41
C MET A 1 -2.51 10.00 -22.39
N THR A 2 -1.65 10.48 -21.50
CA THR A 2 -1.20 11.86 -21.43
C THR A 2 -0.05 12.12 -22.39
N ASP A 3 0.20 13.38 -22.76
CA ASP A 3 1.33 13.75 -23.62
C ASP A 3 2.68 13.31 -23.04
N SER A 4 2.83 13.31 -21.72
CA SER A 4 4.03 12.81 -21.04
C SER A 4 4.21 11.29 -21.20
N GLU A 5 3.12 10.52 -21.13
CA GLU A 5 3.15 9.07 -21.35
C GLU A 5 3.53 8.75 -22.80
N ILE A 6 2.96 9.50 -23.76
CA ILE A 6 3.30 9.35 -25.19
C ILE A 6 4.79 9.65 -25.41
N LYS A 7 5.30 10.76 -24.86
CA LYS A 7 6.72 11.13 -24.98
C LYS A 7 7.65 10.06 -24.41
N LEU A 8 7.31 9.48 -23.26
CA LEU A 8 8.10 8.42 -22.63
C LEU A 8 8.21 7.20 -23.55
N ILE A 9 7.08 6.72 -24.08
CA ILE A 9 7.07 5.55 -24.97
C ILE A 9 7.84 5.84 -26.26
N CYS A 10 7.67 7.03 -26.86
CA CYS A 10 8.43 7.43 -28.03
C CYS A 10 9.94 7.47 -27.75
N GLN A 11 10.36 8.00 -26.60
CA GLN A 11 11.76 8.01 -26.19
C GLN A 11 12.33 6.60 -26.06
N GLN A 12 11.63 5.69 -25.39
CA GLN A 12 12.07 4.31 -25.24
C GLN A 12 12.15 3.57 -26.58
N CYS A 13 11.22 3.85 -27.50
CA CYS A 13 11.32 3.31 -28.85
C CYS A 13 12.57 3.81 -29.58
N MET A 14 12.92 5.10 -29.45
CA MET A 14 14.14 5.68 -30.04
C MET A 14 15.42 5.10 -29.43
N GLU A 15 15.47 4.95 -28.09
CA GLU A 15 16.60 4.33 -27.38
C GLU A 15 16.82 2.89 -27.84
N ARG A 16 15.73 2.13 -28.00
CA ARG A 16 15.78 0.75 -28.51
C ARG A 16 16.38 0.69 -29.92
N CYS A 17 16.00 1.61 -30.80
CA CYS A 17 16.58 1.71 -32.14
C CYS A 17 18.06 2.10 -32.11
N ALA A 18 18.46 3.00 -31.20
CA ALA A 18 19.87 3.35 -31.01
C ALA A 18 20.72 2.15 -30.55
N MET A 19 20.12 1.18 -29.87
CA MET A 19 20.75 -0.09 -29.49
C MET A 19 20.82 -1.13 -30.62
N GLY A 20 20.45 -0.76 -31.86
CA GLY A 20 20.55 -1.62 -33.04
C GLY A 20 19.34 -2.52 -33.31
N ASN A 21 18.22 -2.31 -32.59
CA ASN A 21 16.97 -3.01 -32.90
C ASN A 21 16.25 -2.36 -34.09
N THR A 22 15.39 -3.13 -34.74
CA THR A 22 14.64 -2.70 -35.93
C THR A 22 13.65 -1.58 -35.62
N TRP A 23 13.56 -0.60 -36.54
CA TRP A 23 12.52 0.42 -36.57
C TRP A 23 11.57 0.18 -37.76
N PRO A 24 10.24 0.30 -37.59
CA PRO A 24 9.54 0.48 -36.31
C PRO A 24 9.51 -0.82 -35.48
N PRO A 25 9.32 -0.72 -34.15
CA PRO A 25 9.02 -1.91 -33.34
C PRO A 25 7.78 -2.60 -33.88
N ASP A 26 7.77 -3.93 -33.84
CA ASP A 26 6.55 -4.68 -34.15
C ASP A 26 5.48 -4.47 -33.07
N LEU A 27 4.27 -4.98 -33.29
CA LEU A 27 3.16 -4.79 -32.35
C LEU A 27 3.44 -5.44 -30.98
N ALA A 28 4.06 -6.62 -30.93
CA ALA A 28 4.35 -7.30 -29.68
C ALA A 28 5.48 -6.58 -28.90
N GLU A 29 6.49 -6.11 -29.61
CA GLU A 29 7.57 -5.29 -29.08
C GLU A 29 7.04 -3.96 -28.54
N PHE A 30 6.16 -3.29 -29.28
CA PHE A 30 5.52 -2.05 -28.84
C PHE A 30 4.66 -2.26 -27.59
N VAL A 31 3.82 -3.30 -27.56
CA VAL A 31 2.99 -3.60 -26.38
C VAL A 31 3.86 -3.92 -25.15
N SER A 32 4.99 -4.61 -25.34
CA SER A 32 5.96 -4.88 -24.27
C SER A 32 6.62 -3.61 -23.76
N LEU A 33 7.04 -2.71 -24.66
CA LEU A 33 7.58 -1.40 -24.29
C LEU A 33 6.57 -0.57 -23.50
N VAL A 34 5.31 -0.54 -23.93
CA VAL A 34 4.25 0.18 -23.22
C VAL A 34 4.01 -0.43 -21.82
N SER A 35 4.02 -1.75 -21.67
CA SER A 35 3.81 -2.39 -20.37
C SER A 35 4.98 -2.16 -19.40
N GLU A 36 6.21 -2.11 -19.92
CA GLU A 36 7.44 -1.85 -19.16
C GLU A 36 7.65 -0.36 -18.83
N SER A 37 7.10 0.54 -19.65
CA SER A 37 7.28 2.00 -19.49
C SER A 37 6.70 2.57 -18.21
N GLY A 38 5.72 1.89 -17.59
CA GLY A 38 4.93 2.47 -16.50
C GLY A 38 4.08 3.67 -16.96
N ALA A 39 3.78 3.78 -18.26
CA ALA A 39 2.93 4.80 -18.86
C ALA A 39 1.47 4.69 -18.37
N ASN A 40 1.25 5.14 -17.15
CA ASN A 40 -0.04 5.30 -16.51
C ASN A 40 0.03 6.49 -15.54
N PRO A 41 -1.13 6.96 -15.02
CA PRO A 41 -1.18 8.15 -14.17
C PRO A 41 -0.33 8.08 -12.90
N PHE A 42 0.13 6.89 -12.51
CA PHE A 42 0.95 6.68 -11.32
C PHE A 42 2.45 6.56 -11.63
N GLY A 43 2.83 6.35 -12.89
CA GLY A 43 4.23 6.09 -13.27
C GLY A 43 4.76 4.78 -12.69
N LEU A 44 3.91 3.77 -12.50
CA LEU A 44 4.25 2.51 -11.84
C LEU A 44 4.22 1.33 -12.82
N THR A 45 5.11 0.36 -12.62
CA THR A 45 5.05 -0.95 -13.26
C THR A 45 4.59 -2.02 -12.27
N SER A 46 4.22 -3.21 -12.76
CA SER A 46 3.91 -4.34 -11.88
C SER A 46 5.11 -4.72 -10.99
N GLU A 47 6.32 -4.59 -11.51
CA GLU A 47 7.57 -4.79 -10.76
C GLU A 47 7.78 -3.72 -9.68
N GLY A 48 7.58 -2.44 -10.00
CA GLY A 48 7.64 -1.37 -9.01
C GLY A 48 6.63 -1.54 -7.87
N VAL A 49 5.44 -2.09 -8.16
CA VAL A 49 4.46 -2.46 -7.14
C VAL A 49 4.96 -3.63 -6.28
N MET A 50 5.55 -4.66 -6.88
CA MET A 50 6.13 -5.80 -6.16
C MET A 50 7.28 -5.37 -5.25
N ASP A 51 8.13 -4.46 -5.71
CA ASP A 51 9.22 -3.88 -4.91
C ASP A 51 8.69 -3.07 -3.73
N ALA A 52 7.69 -2.21 -3.97
CA ALA A 52 7.02 -1.46 -2.91
C ALA A 52 6.37 -2.41 -1.88
N TYR A 53 5.74 -3.49 -2.35
CA TYR A 53 5.15 -4.52 -1.50
C TYR A 53 6.21 -5.24 -0.66
N ARG A 54 7.33 -5.65 -1.25
CA ARG A 54 8.44 -6.30 -0.55
C ARG A 54 9.06 -5.37 0.49
N LYS A 55 9.31 -4.11 0.13
CA LYS A 55 9.84 -3.10 1.05
C LYS A 55 8.89 -2.90 2.24
N TRP A 56 7.61 -2.68 1.98
CA TRP A 56 6.63 -2.53 3.05
C TRP A 56 6.54 -3.79 3.93
N ARG A 57 6.51 -5.00 3.35
CA ARG A 57 6.53 -6.25 4.12
C ARG A 57 7.72 -6.33 5.09
N ASN A 58 8.89 -5.88 4.65
CA ASN A 58 10.13 -5.91 5.43
C ASN A 58 10.26 -4.77 6.43
N GLU A 59 9.54 -3.66 6.27
CA GLU A 59 9.65 -2.48 7.16
C GLU A 59 8.39 -2.22 7.99
N SER A 60 7.27 -2.86 7.65
CA SER A 60 5.95 -2.63 8.26
C SER A 60 5.92 -2.82 9.77
N TYR A 61 6.73 -3.74 10.31
CA TYR A 61 6.84 -3.99 11.75
C TYR A 61 7.35 -2.76 12.54
N ARG A 62 8.01 -1.80 11.87
CA ARG A 62 8.51 -0.57 12.49
C ARG A 62 7.41 0.45 12.77
N TYR A 63 6.22 0.22 12.23
CA TYR A 63 5.09 1.13 12.32
C TYR A 63 3.94 0.43 13.05
N SER A 64 3.14 1.18 13.82
CA SER A 64 2.00 0.62 14.56
C SER A 64 0.87 0.10 13.65
N GLY A 65 0.88 0.48 12.38
CA GLY A 65 -0.08 0.04 11.39
C GLY A 65 0.35 0.43 9.98
N SER A 66 -0.23 -0.24 8.99
CA SER A 66 0.05 0.04 7.58
C SER A 66 -0.42 1.44 7.15
N ASP A 67 -1.38 2.04 7.86
CA ASP A 67 -1.83 3.42 7.65
C ASP A 67 -0.80 4.48 8.10
N LYS A 68 0.15 4.07 8.96
CA LYS A 68 1.25 4.92 9.46
C LYS A 68 2.55 4.77 8.66
N TYR A 69 2.65 3.74 7.83
CA TYR A 69 3.79 3.57 6.95
C TYR A 69 3.87 4.73 5.93
N PRO A 70 5.07 5.28 5.65
CA PRO A 70 5.25 6.39 4.73
C PRO A 70 5.17 5.92 3.27
N TRP A 71 3.96 5.68 2.77
CA TRP A 71 3.73 5.29 1.38
C TRP A 71 4.15 6.40 0.41
N PRO A 72 4.94 6.10 -0.65
CA PRO A 72 5.32 7.09 -1.66
C PRO A 72 4.11 7.66 -2.40
N GLN A 73 3.11 6.82 -2.66
CA GLN A 73 1.87 7.20 -3.30
C GLN A 73 0.68 6.51 -2.59
N PRO A 74 -0.48 7.18 -2.43
CA PRO A 74 -1.67 6.58 -1.81
C PRO A 74 -2.16 5.31 -2.51
N VAL A 75 -1.97 5.20 -3.83
CA VAL A 75 -2.39 4.03 -4.62
C VAL A 75 -1.65 2.76 -4.18
N LEU A 76 -0.36 2.89 -3.82
CA LEU A 76 0.46 1.77 -3.36
C LEU A 76 -0.07 1.20 -2.04
N TYR A 77 -0.57 2.03 -1.13
CA TYR A 77 -1.23 1.56 0.08
C TYR A 77 -2.41 0.64 -0.25
N HIS A 78 -3.33 1.10 -1.10
CA HIS A 78 -4.52 0.32 -1.44
C HIS A 78 -4.16 -0.98 -2.16
N ILE A 79 -3.24 -0.91 -3.12
CA ILE A 79 -2.79 -2.09 -3.87
C ILE A 79 -2.09 -3.09 -2.95
N CYS A 80 -1.08 -2.67 -2.17
CA CYS A 80 -0.30 -3.58 -1.32
C CYS A 80 -1.13 -4.22 -0.20
N ILE A 81 -2.12 -3.51 0.35
CA ILE A 81 -3.05 -4.07 1.33
C ILE A 81 -3.97 -5.11 0.69
N GLU A 82 -4.52 -4.82 -0.49
CA GLU A 82 -5.35 -5.78 -1.25
C GLU A 82 -4.51 -7.03 -1.63
N MET A 83 -3.27 -6.84 -2.08
CA MET A 83 -2.32 -7.93 -2.35
C MET A 83 -2.03 -8.78 -1.11
N ARG A 84 -1.78 -8.18 0.06
CA ARG A 84 -1.53 -8.96 1.29
C ARG A 84 -2.74 -9.79 1.67
N ARG A 85 -3.94 -9.21 1.61
CA ARG A 85 -5.20 -9.90 1.96
C ARG A 85 -5.43 -11.07 1.01
N THR A 86 -5.47 -10.81 -0.29
CA THR A 86 -5.77 -11.82 -1.31
C THR A 86 -4.67 -12.86 -1.43
N GLY A 87 -3.40 -12.46 -1.28
CA GLY A 87 -2.26 -13.36 -1.30
C GLY A 87 -2.27 -14.36 -0.14
N VAL A 88 -2.65 -13.93 1.06
CA VAL A 88 -2.81 -14.81 2.23
C VAL A 88 -4.04 -15.70 2.08
N GLU A 89 -5.19 -15.13 1.69
CA GLU A 89 -6.46 -15.87 1.53
C GLU A 89 -6.37 -16.98 0.49
N ARG A 90 -5.62 -16.76 -0.60
CA ARG A 90 -5.51 -17.70 -1.72
C ARG A 90 -4.17 -18.45 -1.79
N GLN A 91 -3.31 -18.28 -0.80
CA GLN A 91 -1.97 -18.90 -0.76
C GLN A 91 -1.17 -18.73 -2.06
N MET A 92 -1.16 -17.51 -2.60
CA MET A 92 -0.61 -17.24 -3.93
C MET A 92 0.92 -17.36 -3.95
N THR A 93 1.44 -17.91 -5.05
CA THR A 93 2.86 -17.88 -5.41
C THR A 93 3.31 -16.47 -5.83
N GLU A 94 4.62 -16.24 -5.94
CA GLU A 94 5.18 -14.95 -6.36
C GLU A 94 4.72 -14.52 -7.76
N GLY A 95 4.67 -15.46 -8.72
CA GLY A 95 4.19 -15.19 -10.08
C GLY A 95 2.70 -14.82 -10.12
N GLU A 96 1.88 -15.48 -9.31
CA GLU A 96 0.47 -15.14 -9.15
C GLU A 96 0.29 -13.78 -8.46
N LEU A 97 1.16 -13.44 -7.52
CA LEU A 97 1.16 -12.14 -6.86
C LEU A 97 1.54 -11.02 -7.83
N LYS A 98 2.51 -11.24 -8.73
CA LYS A 98 2.88 -10.29 -9.80
C LYS A 98 1.70 -10.06 -10.75
N LYS A 99 0.99 -11.12 -11.15
CA LYS A 99 -0.24 -11.01 -11.97
C LYS A 99 -1.35 -10.26 -11.23
N LEU A 100 -1.48 -10.46 -9.91
CA LEU A 100 -2.43 -9.71 -9.09
C LEU A 100 -2.04 -8.22 -9.02
N ALA A 101 -0.76 -7.90 -8.86
CA ALA A 101 -0.26 -6.53 -8.85
C ALA A 101 -0.60 -5.81 -10.15
N GLU A 102 -0.37 -6.45 -11.30
CA GLU A 102 -0.71 -5.93 -12.62
C GLU A 102 -2.22 -5.68 -12.78
N LYS A 103 -3.04 -6.65 -12.35
CA LYS A 103 -4.51 -6.53 -12.38
C LYS A 103 -5.00 -5.37 -11.51
N LEU A 104 -4.45 -5.21 -10.30
CA LEU A 104 -4.81 -4.14 -9.38
C LEU A 104 -4.36 -2.78 -9.89
N LEU A 105 -3.14 -2.69 -10.44
CA LEU A 105 -2.65 -1.47 -11.06
C LEU A 105 -3.56 -1.05 -12.23
N THR A 106 -3.93 -1.99 -13.10
CA THR A 106 -4.86 -1.75 -14.22
C THR A 106 -6.22 -1.26 -13.72
N LYS A 107 -6.75 -1.88 -12.66
CA LYS A 107 -8.01 -1.47 -12.00
C LYS A 107 -7.93 -0.02 -11.51
N TRP A 108 -6.84 0.36 -10.86
CA TRP A 108 -6.65 1.74 -10.36
C TRP A 108 -6.40 2.75 -11.48
N THR A 109 -5.67 2.37 -12.52
CA THR A 109 -5.46 3.21 -13.71
C THR A 109 -6.80 3.51 -14.38
N LYS A 110 -7.66 2.49 -14.53
CA LYS A 110 -9.03 2.68 -15.05
C LYS A 110 -9.88 3.53 -14.11
N HIS A 111 -9.76 3.34 -12.80
CA HIS A 111 -10.49 4.13 -11.81
C HIS A 111 -10.18 5.62 -11.94
N VAL A 112 -8.89 5.98 -12.05
CA VAL A 112 -8.47 7.37 -12.26
C VAL A 112 -8.83 7.88 -13.65
N GLY A 113 -8.69 7.03 -14.69
CA GLY A 113 -9.12 7.37 -16.06
C GLY A 113 -10.61 7.67 -16.18
N ASN A 114 -11.44 7.10 -15.30
CA ASN A 114 -12.87 7.40 -15.19
C ASN A 114 -13.17 8.69 -14.39
N GLY A 115 -12.15 9.46 -13.98
CA GLY A 115 -12.28 10.71 -13.25
C GLY A 115 -12.41 10.57 -11.73
N PHE A 116 -12.24 9.35 -11.18
CA PHE A 116 -12.25 9.17 -9.72
C PHE A 116 -10.87 9.43 -9.12
N THR A 117 -10.84 9.95 -7.89
CA THR A 117 -9.59 10.19 -7.16
C THR A 117 -9.21 8.99 -6.30
N VAL A 118 -7.91 8.71 -6.18
CA VAL A 118 -7.44 7.72 -5.21
C VAL A 118 -7.79 8.18 -3.79
N PRO A 119 -8.52 7.38 -3.00
CA PRO A 119 -8.90 7.76 -1.64
C PRO A 119 -7.66 8.00 -0.77
N PRO A 120 -7.66 9.04 0.09
CA PRO A 120 -6.56 9.26 1.01
C PRO A 120 -6.49 8.11 2.04
N ILE A 121 -5.28 7.86 2.54
CA ILE A 121 -5.04 6.86 3.59
C ILE A 121 -5.69 7.37 4.87
N ARG A 122 -6.84 6.77 5.24
CA ARG A 122 -7.57 7.14 6.44
C ARG A 122 -6.84 6.62 7.67
N ARG A 123 -6.24 7.54 8.42
CA ARG A 123 -5.68 7.25 9.74
C ARG A 123 -6.83 7.22 10.75
N GLN A 124 -7.02 6.10 11.43
CA GLN A 124 -8.02 6.02 12.49
C GLN A 124 -7.68 7.09 13.54
N LEU A 125 -8.66 7.96 13.85
CA LEU A 125 -8.56 8.89 14.95
C LEU A 125 -8.47 8.08 16.25
N ALA A 126 -7.68 8.56 17.21
CA ALA A 126 -7.64 7.93 18.52
C ALA A 126 -9.08 7.84 19.07
N ALA A 127 -9.48 6.65 19.53
CA ALA A 127 -10.77 6.50 20.16
C ALA A 127 -10.87 7.48 21.34
N PRO A 128 -12.04 8.07 21.61
CA PRO A 128 -12.25 8.90 22.79
C PRO A 128 -11.79 8.13 24.03
N HIS A 129 -10.78 8.65 24.71
CA HIS A 129 -10.28 8.04 25.92
C HIS A 129 -11.21 8.44 27.07
N HIS A 130 -12.18 7.58 27.39
CA HIS A 130 -12.90 7.72 28.65
C HIS A 130 -11.92 7.44 29.80
N PRO A 131 -11.85 8.30 30.84
CA PRO A 131 -11.02 7.99 32.00
C PRO A 131 -11.45 6.63 32.54
N ALA A 132 -10.51 5.69 32.64
CA ALA A 132 -10.77 4.43 33.29
C ALA A 132 -11.18 4.75 34.72
N GLY A 133 -12.42 4.41 35.10
CA GLY A 133 -12.85 4.48 36.49
C GLY A 133 -11.93 3.64 37.39
N PRO A 134 -12.02 3.81 38.72
CA PRO A 134 -11.15 3.07 39.63
C PRO A 134 -11.30 1.57 39.38
N THR A 135 -10.16 0.91 39.18
CA THR A 135 -10.15 -0.54 38.97
C THR A 135 -10.65 -1.23 40.25
N PRO A 136 -11.23 -2.44 40.17
CA PRO A 136 -11.65 -3.17 41.36
C PRO A 136 -10.53 -3.33 42.41
N ALA A 137 -9.29 -3.49 41.96
CA ALA A 137 -8.12 -3.54 42.85
C ALA A 137 -7.86 -2.20 43.57
N GLN A 138 -8.06 -1.07 42.88
CA GLN A 138 -7.95 0.26 43.50
C GLN A 138 -9.05 0.48 44.54
N ILE A 139 -10.29 0.07 44.25
CA ILE A 139 -11.41 0.14 45.19
C ILE A 139 -11.10 -0.68 46.46
N LEU A 140 -10.68 -1.93 46.29
CA LEU A 140 -10.32 -2.81 47.42
C LEU A 140 -9.15 -2.25 48.23
N MET A 141 -8.15 -1.64 47.57
CA MET A 141 -7.01 -1.04 48.26
C MET A 141 -7.40 0.24 49.03
N GLU A 142 -8.32 1.04 48.50
CA GLU A 142 -8.89 2.18 49.22
C GLU A 142 -9.71 1.74 50.42
N GLU A 143 -10.53 0.69 50.29
CA GLU A 143 -11.27 0.11 51.41
C GLU A 143 -10.34 -0.43 52.49
N TYR A 144 -9.28 -1.15 52.10
CA TYR A 144 -8.26 -1.61 53.03
C TYR A 144 -7.60 -0.44 53.77
N LYS A 145 -7.18 0.61 53.06
CA LYS A 145 -6.59 1.81 53.66
C LYS A 145 -7.55 2.51 54.62
N ARG A 146 -8.84 2.59 54.29
CA ARG A 146 -9.88 3.16 55.17
C ARG A 146 -10.06 2.33 56.45
N ARG A 147 -10.17 1.00 56.31
CA ARG A 147 -10.30 0.09 57.47
C ARG A 147 -9.08 0.16 58.38
N LYS A 148 -7.87 0.24 57.80
CA LYS A 148 -6.62 0.41 58.54
C LYS A 148 -6.55 1.73 59.30
N ALA A 149 -6.93 2.85 58.66
CA ALA A 149 -6.97 4.16 59.31
C ALA A 149 -7.99 4.23 60.46
N ALA A 150 -9.08 3.47 60.36
CA ALA A 150 -10.11 3.37 61.39
C ALA A 150 -9.78 2.37 62.52
N GLY A 151 -8.59 1.76 62.52
CA GLY A 151 -8.18 0.78 63.54
C GLY A 151 -8.95 -0.55 63.47
N LEU A 152 -9.61 -0.85 62.34
CA LEU A 152 -10.49 -2.01 62.15
C LEU A 152 -9.78 -3.20 61.45
N SER A 153 -8.45 -3.19 61.37
CA SER A 153 -7.68 -4.27 60.75
C SER A 153 -6.55 -4.75 61.67
N ASN A 154 -6.60 -6.04 62.03
CA ASN A 154 -5.41 -6.81 62.44
C ASN A 154 -4.51 -7.05 61.22
#